data_AF-F2CQF6-F1
#
_entry.id   AF-F2CQF6-F1
#
_cell.length_a   1.000
_cell.length_b   1.000
_cell.length_c   1.000
_cell.angle_alpha   90.00
_cell.angle_beta   90.00
_cell.angle_gamma   90.00
#
_symmetry.space_group_name_H-M   'P 1'
#
loop_
_entity.id
_entity.type
_entity.pdbx_description
1 polymer ?
#
loop_
_entity_poly.entity_id
_entity_poly.type
_entity_poly.pdbx_seq_one_letter_code
_entity_poly.pdbx_strand_id
1 'polypeptide(L)'
;SNHQSPNCERIKIPAAHAPAVLPPPLSPLVSPRSAAEEIGYTFLPCVLADLSTAPQYVTRRQGTFDGGCIVSSDVDSVILPRDACGGDGALAFSRTARKNKPLIITVQENETVLDDTPDKFSIEALNVQNYWEAIGVIAAHKAGVNPNALRKQGIDHLKSHRQLYSSRSSGPRSYAPYATQDKMNVHQLV
;
A
#
# COMPACT_ATOMS: atom_id res chain seq x y z
N SER A 1 -8.36 22.66 -16.53
CA SER A 1 -7.14 23.21 -17.15
C SER A 1 -5.94 22.44 -16.64
N ASN A 2 -5.73 21.22 -17.14
CA ASN A 2 -4.57 20.41 -16.77
C ASN A 2 -3.41 20.76 -17.71
N HIS A 3 -2.67 21.79 -17.34
CA HIS A 3 -1.30 22.00 -17.80
C HIS A 3 -0.38 21.52 -16.68
N GLN A 4 -0.31 20.21 -16.49
CA GLN A 4 0.82 19.59 -15.80
C GLN A 4 2.05 19.96 -16.63
N SER A 5 2.89 20.88 -16.14
CA SER A 5 4.02 21.39 -16.90
C SER A 5 5.00 20.24 -17.21
N PRO A 6 5.22 19.85 -18.48
CA PRO A 6 6.02 18.68 -18.88
C PRO A 6 7.53 18.81 -18.60
N ASN A 7 7.93 19.85 -17.86
CA ASN A 7 9.32 20.13 -17.53
C ASN A 7 9.74 19.64 -16.14
N CYS A 8 8.81 19.47 -15.18
CA CYS A 8 9.19 19.03 -13.82
C CYS A 8 9.68 17.57 -13.80
N GLU A 9 9.07 16.67 -14.57
CA GLU A 9 9.48 15.25 -14.63
C GLU A 9 10.90 15.06 -15.16
N ARG A 10 11.41 16.01 -15.94
CA ARG A 10 12.75 15.93 -16.54
C ARG A 10 13.86 16.37 -15.59
N ILE A 11 13.54 17.19 -14.59
CA ILE A 11 14.52 17.79 -13.70
C ILE A 11 14.38 17.10 -12.34
N LYS A 12 15.38 16.31 -11.96
CA LYS A 12 15.42 15.52 -10.71
C LYS A 12 15.65 16.42 -9.47
N ILE A 13 14.90 17.51 -9.36
CA ILE A 13 14.95 18.47 -8.25
C ILE A 13 13.55 18.65 -7.69
N PRO A 14 13.42 18.96 -6.38
CA PRO A 14 12.14 19.34 -5.81
C PRO A 14 11.57 20.54 -6.58
N ALA A 15 10.30 20.44 -6.95
CA ALA A 15 9.60 21.47 -7.69
C ALA A 15 8.26 21.76 -7.02
N ALA A 16 7.85 23.01 -7.08
CA ALA A 16 6.56 23.47 -6.62
C ALA A 16 5.93 24.33 -7.70
N HIS A 17 4.60 24.32 -7.77
CA HIS A 17 3.85 25.19 -8.65
C HIS A 17 3.55 26.49 -7.92
N ALA A 18 4.08 27.60 -8.43
CA ALA A 18 3.66 28.95 -8.02
C ALA A 18 2.76 29.53 -9.12
N PRO A 19 1.65 30.22 -8.78
CA PRO A 19 0.91 31.02 -9.74
C PRO A 19 1.82 32.07 -10.37
N ALA A 20 2.02 32.01 -11.68
CA ALA A 20 2.88 32.92 -12.44
C ALA A 20 2.10 34.01 -13.20
N VAL A 21 0.81 34.17 -12.88
CA VAL A 21 -0.12 35.08 -13.58
C VAL A 21 -0.52 36.20 -12.64
N LEU A 22 -0.71 37.41 -13.18
CA LEU A 22 -1.38 38.49 -12.47
C LEU A 22 -2.75 38.00 -11.96
N PRO A 23 -3.15 38.34 -10.72
CA PRO A 23 -4.40 37.85 -10.18
C PRO A 23 -5.55 38.28 -11.09
N PRO A 24 -6.42 37.35 -11.51
CA PRO A 24 -7.64 37.72 -12.22
C PRO A 24 -8.49 38.63 -11.32
N PRO A 25 -9.39 39.46 -11.91
CA PRO A 25 -10.33 40.24 -11.12
C PRO A 25 -11.13 39.31 -10.21
N LEU A 26 -11.19 39.66 -8.92
CA LEU A 26 -11.85 38.86 -7.88
C LEU A 26 -13.29 38.57 -8.27
N SER A 27 -13.66 37.29 -8.29
CA SER A 27 -15.03 36.87 -8.50
C SER A 27 -15.77 36.85 -7.16
N PRO A 28 -16.92 37.56 -7.03
CA PRO A 28 -17.72 37.53 -5.80
C PRO A 28 -18.40 36.17 -5.54
N LEU A 29 -18.20 35.18 -6.43
CA LEU A 29 -18.81 33.84 -6.37
C LEU A 29 -17.80 32.71 -6.08
N VAL A 30 -16.65 33.00 -5.46
CA VAL A 30 -15.66 31.96 -5.14
C VAL A 30 -16.06 31.11 -3.94
N SER A 31 -15.81 29.81 -4.05
CA SER A 31 -16.07 28.87 -2.95
C SER A 31 -15.22 29.23 -1.72
N PRO A 32 -15.71 29.05 -0.49
CA PRO A 32 -14.92 29.32 0.72
C PRO A 32 -13.59 28.54 0.78
N ARG A 33 -13.50 27.39 0.10
CA ARG A 33 -12.26 26.59 0.01
C ARG A 33 -11.19 27.21 -0.89
N SER A 34 -11.58 28.08 -1.82
CA SER A 34 -10.69 28.70 -2.81
C SER A 34 -10.47 30.21 -2.57
N ALA A 35 -11.22 30.82 -1.64
CA ALA A 35 -11.13 32.26 -1.36
C ALA A 35 -9.72 32.72 -0.94
N ALA A 36 -9.01 31.92 -0.14
CA ALA A 36 -7.65 32.22 0.27
C ALA A 36 -6.64 32.20 -0.89
N GLU A 37 -6.89 31.36 -1.91
CA GLU A 37 -6.06 31.27 -3.10
C GLU A 37 -6.25 32.47 -4.04
N GLU A 38 -7.44 33.07 -4.05
CA GLU A 38 -7.77 34.22 -4.89
C GLU A 38 -7.22 35.55 -4.35
N ILE A 39 -7.07 35.68 -3.02
CA ILE A 39 -6.62 36.92 -2.35
C ILE A 39 -5.11 36.94 -2.04
N GLY A 40 -4.41 35.81 -2.18
CA GLY A 40 -2.99 35.69 -1.84
C GLY A 40 -2.07 36.33 -2.89
N TYR A 41 -1.27 37.32 -2.51
CA TYR A 41 -0.18 37.86 -3.36
C TYR A 41 1.20 37.27 -3.02
N THR A 42 1.27 36.33 -2.06
CA THR A 42 2.49 35.91 -1.39
C THR A 42 2.97 34.51 -1.77
N PHE A 43 2.48 33.95 -2.86
CA PHE A 43 2.81 32.57 -3.23
C PHE A 43 4.30 32.36 -3.48
N LEU A 44 4.99 33.31 -4.11
CA LEU A 44 6.39 33.09 -4.50
C LEU A 44 7.37 33.06 -3.31
N PRO A 45 7.37 34.02 -2.36
CA PRO A 45 8.24 33.95 -1.19
C PRO A 45 7.98 32.70 -0.32
N CYS A 46 6.72 32.33 -0.11
CA CYS A 46 6.36 31.12 0.65
C CYS A 46 6.83 29.85 -0.08
N VAL A 47 6.58 29.75 -1.39
CA VAL A 47 7.04 28.62 -2.20
C VAL A 47 8.57 28.49 -2.19
N LEU A 48 9.31 29.59 -2.25
CA LEU A 48 10.77 29.57 -2.16
C LEU A 48 11.26 29.16 -0.76
N ALA A 49 10.59 29.61 0.31
CA ALA A 49 10.90 29.19 1.67
C ALA A 49 10.67 27.67 1.86
N ASP A 50 9.55 27.15 1.38
CA ASP A 50 9.24 25.72 1.46
C ASP A 50 10.20 24.88 0.60
N LEU A 51 10.49 25.32 -0.63
CA LEU A 51 11.47 24.64 -1.50
C LEU A 51 12.88 24.63 -0.91
N SER A 52 13.27 25.66 -0.14
CA SER A 52 14.59 25.73 0.51
C SER A 52 14.79 24.65 1.57
N THR A 53 13.70 24.11 2.12
CA THR A 53 13.70 23.06 3.16
C THR A 53 13.13 21.73 2.67
N ALA A 54 12.65 21.66 1.42
CA ALA A 54 12.06 20.47 0.84
C ALA A 54 13.07 19.30 0.78
N PRO A 55 12.62 18.05 1.01
CA PRO A 55 13.45 16.86 0.88
C PRO A 55 14.12 16.80 -0.49
N GLN A 56 15.44 16.58 -0.51
CA GLN A 56 16.22 16.51 -1.75
C GLN A 56 16.29 15.08 -2.28
N TYR A 57 16.21 14.92 -3.59
CA TYR A 57 16.42 13.61 -4.22
C TYR A 57 17.91 13.25 -4.19
N VAL A 58 18.26 12.25 -3.38
CA VAL A 58 19.64 11.75 -3.31
C VAL A 58 19.80 10.60 -4.29
N THR A 59 20.70 10.74 -5.26
CA THR A 59 21.14 9.60 -6.08
C THR A 59 22.19 8.83 -5.30
N ARG A 60 22.01 7.52 -5.14
CA ARG A 60 22.93 6.64 -4.40
C ARG A 60 24.37 6.81 -4.92
N ARG A 61 25.20 7.55 -4.19
CA ARG A 61 26.65 7.63 -4.44
C ARG A 61 27.33 6.61 -3.53
N GLN A 62 28.02 5.64 -4.13
CA GLN A 62 28.88 4.68 -3.42
C GLN A 62 28.21 3.81 -2.33
N GLY A 63 26.99 3.32 -2.58
CA GLY A 63 26.46 2.17 -1.86
C GLY A 63 25.80 2.43 -0.51
N THR A 64 26.13 3.54 0.17
CA THR A 64 25.55 3.93 1.47
C THR A 64 24.59 5.12 1.32
N PHE A 65 23.42 5.02 1.95
CA PHE A 65 22.54 6.17 2.17
C PHE A 65 22.94 6.81 3.51
N ASP A 66 23.06 8.13 3.56
CA ASP A 66 23.33 8.84 4.81
C ASP A 66 22.15 8.67 5.80
N GLY A 67 22.43 8.77 7.11
CA GLY A 67 21.52 8.46 8.23
C GLY A 67 20.26 9.34 8.39
N GLY A 68 19.77 9.96 7.32
CA GLY A 68 18.51 10.72 7.28
C GLY A 68 17.73 10.56 5.96
N CYS A 69 18.16 9.67 5.07
CA CYS A 69 17.45 9.41 3.82
C CYS A 69 16.25 8.49 4.07
N ILE A 70 15.08 8.85 3.51
CA ILE A 70 13.94 7.93 3.40
C ILE A 70 14.08 7.20 2.08
N VAL A 71 14.16 5.88 2.13
CA VAL A 71 14.14 5.01 0.96
C VAL A 71 12.81 4.27 0.88
N SER A 72 12.50 3.70 -0.28
CA SER A 72 11.25 2.97 -0.48
C SER A 72 11.07 1.76 0.45
N SER A 73 12.12 1.30 1.14
CA SER A 73 12.02 0.20 2.13
C SER A 73 11.54 0.68 3.48
N ASP A 74 11.52 1.98 3.71
CA ASP A 74 11.08 2.60 4.97
C ASP A 74 9.58 2.90 4.95
N VAL A 75 8.90 2.60 3.83
CA VAL A 75 7.46 2.82 3.66
C VAL A 75 6.74 1.50 3.86
N ASP A 76 5.97 1.42 4.95
CA ASP A 76 5.16 0.24 5.28
C ASP A 76 3.76 0.28 4.67
N SER A 77 3.23 1.46 4.36
CA SER A 77 1.86 1.62 3.85
C SER A 77 1.70 2.89 3.03
N VAL A 78 0.79 2.86 2.06
CA VAL A 78 0.44 4.00 1.20
C VAL A 78 -1.08 4.16 1.20
N ILE A 79 -1.58 5.37 1.48
CA ILE A 79 -3.02 5.69 1.39
C ILE A 79 -3.25 6.61 0.21
N LEU A 80 -4.27 6.32 -0.60
CA LEU A 80 -4.68 7.15 -1.72
C LEU A 80 -6.21 7.14 -1.92
N PRO A 81 -6.78 8.17 -2.60
CA PRO A 81 -8.11 8.08 -3.20
C PRO A 81 -8.25 6.84 -4.06
N ARG A 82 -9.44 6.21 -4.09
CA ARG A 82 -9.65 4.99 -4.89
C ARG A 82 -9.40 5.19 -6.38
N ASP A 83 -9.66 6.37 -6.90
CA ASP A 83 -9.55 6.69 -8.33
C ASP A 83 -8.22 7.37 -8.70
N ALA A 84 -7.23 7.40 -7.81
CA ALA A 84 -5.95 8.09 -8.02
C ALA A 84 -4.72 7.15 -7.94
N CYS A 85 -4.84 5.89 -8.38
CA CYS A 85 -3.78 4.88 -8.29
C CYS A 85 -2.76 4.91 -9.44
N GLY A 86 -2.93 5.80 -10.41
CA GLY A 86 -2.14 5.85 -11.64
C GLY A 86 -0.80 6.58 -11.51
N GLY A 87 -0.56 7.23 -10.38
CA GLY A 87 0.70 7.95 -10.14
C GLY A 87 1.91 7.03 -10.05
N ASP A 88 3.06 7.51 -10.52
CA ASP A 88 4.33 6.75 -10.53
C ASP A 88 4.71 6.18 -9.18
N GLY A 89 4.44 6.90 -8.08
CA GLY A 89 4.69 6.42 -6.72
C GLY A 89 3.87 5.17 -6.39
N ALA A 90 2.57 5.20 -6.65
CA ALA A 90 1.67 4.06 -6.40
C ALA A 90 2.06 2.86 -7.27
N LEU A 91 2.40 3.09 -8.53
CA LEU A 91 2.88 2.05 -9.46
C LEU A 91 4.24 1.47 -9.04
N ALA A 92 5.17 2.30 -8.59
CA ALA A 92 6.48 1.86 -8.13
C ALA A 92 6.37 0.99 -6.87
N PHE A 93 5.49 1.36 -5.93
CA PHE A 93 5.25 0.59 -4.72
C PHE A 93 4.52 -0.73 -4.99
N SER A 94 3.52 -0.76 -5.87
CA SER A 94 2.78 -1.99 -6.18
C SER A 94 3.65 -3.04 -6.92
N ARG A 95 4.54 -2.57 -7.80
CA ARG A 95 5.42 -3.40 -8.63
C ARG A 95 6.74 -3.78 -7.95
N THR A 96 6.98 -3.36 -6.70
CA THR A 96 8.24 -3.67 -6.01
C THR A 96 8.44 -5.19 -5.88
N ALA A 97 9.61 -5.70 -6.28
CA ALA A 97 9.95 -7.13 -6.21
C ALA A 97 10.36 -7.59 -4.80
N ARG A 98 10.18 -6.73 -3.79
CA ARG A 98 10.58 -7.01 -2.40
C ARG A 98 9.61 -7.97 -1.75
N LYS A 99 10.14 -8.76 -0.80
CA LYS A 99 9.32 -9.65 0.05
C LYS A 99 8.24 -8.89 0.83
N ASN A 100 8.59 -7.69 1.30
CA ASN A 100 7.66 -6.82 2.03
C ASN A 100 7.28 -5.66 1.10
N LYS A 101 6.13 -5.81 0.44
CA LYS A 101 5.48 -4.70 -0.27
C LYS A 101 4.74 -3.83 0.75
N PRO A 102 4.70 -2.50 0.58
CA PRO A 102 3.84 -1.67 1.42
C PRO A 102 2.38 -2.06 1.24
N LEU A 103 1.60 -1.99 2.31
CA LEU A 103 0.16 -2.13 2.26
C LEU A 103 -0.44 -0.92 1.53
N ILE A 104 -1.04 -1.14 0.37
CA ILE A 104 -1.75 -0.10 -0.37
C ILE A 104 -3.19 -0.04 0.13
N ILE A 105 -3.63 1.12 0.60
CA ILE A 105 -4.96 1.37 1.14
C ILE A 105 -5.64 2.40 0.25
N THR A 106 -6.84 2.09 -0.24
CA THR A 106 -7.61 3.01 -1.07
C THR A 106 -8.86 3.47 -0.34
N VAL A 107 -9.17 4.76 -0.43
CA VAL A 107 -10.29 5.37 0.29
C VAL A 107 -11.41 5.71 -0.68
N GLN A 108 -12.60 5.15 -0.45
CA GLN A 108 -13.75 5.32 -1.32
C GLN A 108 -14.38 6.72 -1.25
N GLU A 109 -14.51 7.30 -0.05
CA GLU A 109 -15.20 8.59 0.15
C GLU A 109 -14.46 9.78 -0.47
N ASN A 110 -13.17 9.65 -0.75
CA ASN A 110 -12.37 10.69 -1.39
C ASN A 110 -12.36 10.47 -2.89
N GLU A 111 -13.35 11.03 -3.57
CA GLU A 111 -13.47 11.00 -5.03
C GLU A 111 -12.63 12.11 -5.66
N THR A 112 -12.02 11.81 -6.79
CA THR A 112 -11.26 12.76 -7.59
C THR A 112 -11.82 12.83 -9.01
N VAL A 113 -11.25 13.69 -9.85
CA VAL A 113 -11.60 13.76 -11.28
C VAL A 113 -10.85 12.72 -12.13
N LEU A 114 -9.99 11.93 -11.49
CA LEU A 114 -9.26 10.85 -12.13
C LEU A 114 -10.15 9.60 -12.23
N ASP A 115 -9.69 8.60 -12.96
CA ASP A 115 -10.38 7.31 -13.08
C ASP A 115 -9.34 6.18 -13.00
N ASP A 116 -8.30 6.39 -12.20
CA ASP A 116 -7.17 5.49 -12.07
C ASP A 116 -7.41 4.50 -10.91
N THR A 117 -8.31 3.54 -11.12
CA THR A 117 -8.65 2.55 -10.08
C THR A 117 -7.56 1.47 -9.92
N PRO A 118 -7.45 0.80 -8.75
CA PRO A 118 -6.46 -0.26 -8.53
C PRO A 118 -6.58 -1.38 -9.56
N ASP A 119 -7.82 -1.72 -9.93
CA ASP A 119 -8.15 -2.79 -10.87
C ASP A 119 -7.52 -2.54 -12.25
N LYS A 120 -7.52 -1.28 -12.73
CA LYS A 120 -6.94 -0.91 -14.03
C LYS A 120 -5.44 -1.14 -14.11
N PHE A 121 -4.75 -1.07 -12.96
CA PHE A 121 -3.31 -1.22 -12.86
C PHE A 121 -2.88 -2.56 -12.23
N SER A 122 -3.83 -3.45 -11.93
CA SER A 122 -3.60 -4.72 -11.22
C SER A 122 -2.87 -4.51 -9.88
N ILE A 123 -3.25 -3.46 -9.16
CA ILE A 123 -2.70 -3.12 -7.85
C ILE A 123 -3.49 -3.88 -6.78
N GLU A 124 -2.80 -4.68 -5.98
CA GLU A 124 -3.36 -5.27 -4.76
C GLU A 124 -3.53 -4.17 -3.71
N ALA A 125 -4.78 -3.74 -3.49
CA ALA A 125 -5.12 -2.70 -2.54
C ALA A 125 -6.22 -3.16 -1.57
N LEU A 126 -6.16 -2.66 -0.33
CA LEU A 126 -7.20 -2.81 0.66
C LEU A 126 -8.13 -1.59 0.58
N ASN A 127 -9.35 -1.82 0.10
CA ASN A 127 -10.35 -0.76 -0.03
C ASN A 127 -11.04 -0.51 1.31
N VAL A 128 -11.07 0.75 1.73
CA VAL A 128 -11.80 1.24 2.91
C VAL A 128 -12.82 2.29 2.50
N GLN A 129 -13.86 2.46 3.31
CA GLN A 129 -14.91 3.43 3.00
C GLN A 129 -14.44 4.87 3.24
N ASN A 130 -13.69 5.11 4.32
CA ASN A 130 -13.34 6.44 4.79
C ASN A 130 -11.98 6.47 5.48
N TYR A 131 -11.47 7.67 5.76
CA TYR A 131 -10.17 7.83 6.41
C TYR A 131 -10.14 7.32 7.85
N TRP A 132 -11.28 7.25 8.54
CA TRP A 132 -11.37 6.67 9.88
C TRP A 132 -11.07 5.17 9.85
N GLU A 133 -11.62 4.45 8.87
CA GLU A 133 -11.28 3.07 8.60
C GLU A 133 -9.80 2.93 8.19
N ALA A 134 -9.27 3.83 7.35
CA ALA A 134 -7.86 3.80 6.93
C ALA A 134 -6.91 3.86 8.14
N ILE A 135 -7.18 4.73 9.12
CA ILE A 135 -6.41 4.84 10.35
C ILE A 135 -6.45 3.54 11.14
N GLY A 136 -7.63 2.91 11.26
CA GLY A 136 -7.77 1.61 11.91
C GLY A 136 -6.96 0.50 11.22
N VAL A 137 -6.95 0.49 9.88
CA VAL A 137 -6.13 -0.43 9.09
C VAL A 137 -4.64 -0.21 9.34
N ILE A 138 -4.18 1.03 9.37
CA ILE A 138 -2.78 1.37 9.69
C ILE A 138 -2.41 0.91 11.10
N ALA A 139 -3.28 1.17 12.08
CA ALA A 139 -3.03 0.76 13.46
C ALA A 139 -2.89 -0.77 13.59
N ALA A 140 -3.77 -1.52 12.91
CA ALA A 140 -3.69 -2.99 12.85
C ALA A 140 -2.42 -3.46 12.14
N HIS A 141 -2.10 -2.88 10.97
CA HIS A 141 -0.91 -3.22 10.19
C HIS A 141 0.37 -2.98 11.00
N LYS A 142 0.49 -1.82 11.66
CA LYS A 142 1.61 -1.48 12.56
C LYS A 142 1.74 -2.45 13.75
N ALA A 143 0.62 -2.98 14.24
CA ALA A 143 0.59 -3.98 15.31
C ALA A 143 0.85 -5.42 14.83
N GLY A 144 1.08 -5.66 13.53
CA GLY A 144 1.21 -7.00 12.96
C GLY A 144 -0.11 -7.79 12.92
N VAL A 145 -1.24 -7.11 13.08
CA VAL A 145 -2.58 -7.70 13.03
C VAL A 145 -3.11 -7.62 11.60
N ASN A 146 -3.58 -8.74 11.07
CA ASN A 146 -4.25 -8.76 9.77
C ASN A 146 -5.57 -7.98 9.85
N PRO A 147 -5.73 -6.84 9.13
CA PRO A 147 -6.94 -6.01 9.22
C PRO A 147 -8.20 -6.75 8.77
N ASN A 148 -8.08 -7.71 7.84
CA ASN A 148 -9.21 -8.51 7.38
C ASN A 148 -9.76 -9.46 8.46
N ALA A 149 -8.94 -9.85 9.45
CA ALA A 149 -9.38 -10.68 10.56
C ALA A 149 -10.34 -9.93 11.52
N LEU A 150 -10.29 -8.59 11.52
CA LEU A 150 -11.18 -7.74 12.34
C LEU A 150 -12.54 -7.49 11.68
N ARG A 151 -12.72 -7.88 10.41
CA ARG A 151 -14.02 -7.82 9.73
C ARG A 151 -14.89 -8.99 10.21
N LYS A 152 -16.21 -8.82 10.16
CA LYS A 152 -17.19 -9.86 10.53
C LYS A 152 -16.92 -11.20 9.83
N GLN A 153 -16.60 -11.18 8.54
CA GLN A 153 -16.23 -12.38 7.77
C GLN A 153 -14.78 -12.88 8.01
N GLY A 154 -13.93 -12.11 8.68
CA GLY A 154 -12.53 -12.46 8.95
C GLY A 154 -12.36 -13.72 9.80
N ILE A 155 -13.38 -14.07 10.58
CA ILE A 155 -13.40 -15.28 11.42
C ILE A 155 -13.38 -16.56 10.56
N ASP A 156 -13.87 -16.50 9.32
CA ASP A 156 -13.85 -17.66 8.41
C ASP A 156 -12.41 -18.01 7.98
N HIS A 157 -11.51 -17.02 7.92
CA HIS A 157 -10.10 -17.24 7.64
C HIS A 157 -9.37 -17.96 8.79
N LEU A 158 -9.88 -17.87 10.02
CA LEU A 158 -9.37 -18.61 11.18
C LEU A 158 -9.86 -20.06 11.23
N LYS A 159 -11.00 -20.37 10.59
CA LYS A 159 -11.54 -21.74 10.57
C LYS A 159 -10.77 -22.66 9.61
N SER A 160 -10.21 -22.10 8.53
CA SER A 160 -9.48 -22.88 7.51
C SER A 160 -8.20 -23.52 8.06
N HIS A 161 -7.49 -22.86 8.99
CA HIS A 161 -6.29 -23.43 9.63
C HIS A 161 -6.59 -24.55 10.64
N ARG A 162 -7.83 -24.67 11.13
CA ARG A 162 -8.20 -25.70 12.12
C ARG A 162 -8.41 -27.09 11.50
N GLN A 163 -8.54 -27.19 10.18
CA GLN A 163 -8.72 -28.48 9.48
C GLN A 163 -7.41 -29.26 9.28
N LEU A 164 -6.24 -28.64 9.41
CA LEU A 164 -4.95 -29.33 9.24
C LEU A 164 -4.48 -30.12 10.48
N TYR A 165 -5.18 -30.02 11.61
CA TYR A 165 -4.81 -30.74 12.86
C TYR A 165 -5.90 -31.64 13.44
N SER A 166 -6.99 -31.93 12.72
CA SER A 166 -8.02 -32.83 13.24
C SER A 166 -8.34 -33.96 12.26
N SER A 167 -7.52 -35.01 12.29
CA SER A 167 -7.96 -36.41 12.11
C SER A 167 -6.80 -37.39 12.37
N ARG A 168 -6.45 -37.59 13.64
CA ARG A 168 -6.08 -38.93 14.11
C ARG A 168 -7.19 -39.42 15.03
N SER A 169 -8.20 -40.03 14.41
CA SER A 169 -9.18 -40.83 15.12
C SER A 169 -8.46 -42.07 15.66
N SER A 170 -8.21 -42.10 16.97
CA SER A 170 -7.89 -43.32 17.69
C SER A 170 -9.16 -44.16 17.81
N GLY A 171 -9.39 -45.06 16.85
CA GLY A 171 -10.35 -46.14 16.98
C GLY A 171 -9.79 -47.28 17.86
N PRO A 172 -10.64 -48.07 18.54
CA PRO A 172 -10.19 -49.12 19.43
C PRO A 172 -9.63 -50.32 18.64
N ARG A 173 -8.52 -50.88 19.15
CA ARG A 173 -7.83 -52.07 18.63
C ARG A 173 -8.78 -53.28 18.67
N SER A 174 -9.10 -53.83 17.49
CA SER A 174 -9.73 -55.14 17.39
C SER A 174 -8.63 -56.22 17.36
N TYR A 175 -8.66 -57.10 18.35
CA TYR A 175 -7.81 -58.30 18.41
C TYR A 175 -8.41 -59.38 17.51
N ALA A 176 -7.59 -60.00 16.66
CA ALA A 176 -7.93 -61.22 15.92
C ALA A 176 -6.88 -62.32 16.23
N PRO A 177 -7.30 -63.58 16.39
CA PRO A 177 -6.46 -64.65 16.91
C PRO A 177 -5.62 -65.34 15.81
N TYR A 178 -4.56 -65.99 16.27
CA TYR A 178 -3.62 -66.81 15.50
C TYR A 178 -4.23 -68.09 14.93
N ALA A 179 -3.86 -68.45 13.70
CA ALA A 179 -3.90 -69.82 13.19
C ALA A 179 -2.80 -70.06 12.12
N THR A 180 -1.73 -70.72 12.57
CA THR A 180 -0.88 -71.79 11.99
C THR A 180 -0.73 -72.04 10.47
N GLN A 181 0.56 -72.17 10.10
CA GLN A 181 1.23 -73.12 9.15
C GLN A 181 1.07 -72.86 7.64
N ASP A 182 2.05 -73.05 6.74
CA ASP A 182 3.35 -73.74 6.76
C ASP A 182 4.27 -73.15 5.64
N LYS A 183 5.58 -73.03 5.94
CA LYS A 183 6.75 -73.46 5.12
C LYS A 183 7.14 -72.91 3.71
N MET A 184 8.38 -72.38 3.69
CA MET A 184 9.56 -72.68 2.84
C MET A 184 10.05 -71.72 1.72
N ASN A 185 11.40 -71.61 1.71
CA ASN A 185 12.41 -71.08 0.77
C ASN A 185 12.67 -69.55 0.76
N VAL A 186 13.81 -68.98 1.23
CA VAL A 186 15.27 -69.28 1.25
C VAL A 186 16.05 -68.64 0.08
N HIS A 187 16.98 -67.73 0.45
CA HIS A 187 18.16 -67.14 -0.23
C HIS A 187 17.95 -66.30 -1.52
N GLN A 188 18.72 -65.24 -1.82
CA GLN A 188 20.18 -65.10 -1.64
C GLN A 188 20.68 -63.63 -1.71
N LEU A 189 21.77 -63.38 -0.97
CA LEU A 189 22.72 -62.24 -1.07
C LEU A 189 23.31 -62.08 -2.48
N VAL A 190 23.55 -60.84 -2.94
CA VAL A 190 24.87 -60.16 -3.05
C VAL A 190 24.64 -58.66 -2.90
#